data_AF-A0A7K1JA51-F1
#
_entry.id   AF-A0A7K1JA51-F1
#
_cell.length_a   1.000
_cell.length_b   1.000
_cell.length_c   1.000
_cell.angle_alpha   90.00
_cell.angle_beta   90.00
_cell.angle_gamma   90.00
#
_symmetry.space_group_name_H-M   'P 1'
#
loop_
_entity.id
_entity.type
_entity.pdbx_description
1 polymer ?
#
loop_
_entity_poly.entity_id
_entity_poly.type
_entity_poly.pdbx_seq_one_letter_code
_entity_poly.pdbx_strand_id
1 'polypeptide(L)'
;MGALRFTADGLLAVASQLELHAQALSAHAVGGAPTPAGQTTADVVAEIHARVDAASAAHAERIWSVGASLTTAARAYTDSDSSATAALAE
;
A
#
# COMPACT_ATOMS: atom_id res chain seq x y z
N MET A 1 -18.89 20.31 9.38
CA MET A 1 -18.45 18.96 8.98
C MET A 1 -18.50 18.07 10.21
N GLY A 2 -19.18 16.92 10.12
CA GLY A 2 -19.27 15.95 11.22
C GLY A 2 -17.94 15.24 11.50
N ALA A 3 -17.76 14.73 12.73
CA ALA A 3 -16.54 14.04 13.14
C ALA A 3 -16.25 12.80 12.28
N LEU A 4 -17.29 12.10 11.82
CA LEU A 4 -17.17 10.92 10.96
C LEU A 4 -16.62 11.29 9.57
N ARG A 5 -17.03 12.44 9.03
CA ARG A 5 -16.48 12.93 7.77
C ARG A 5 -15.00 13.28 7.87
N PHE A 6 -14.59 13.92 8.97
CA PHE A 6 -13.17 14.20 9.23
C PHE A 6 -12.34 12.91 9.33
N THR A 7 -12.85 11.89 10.01
CA THR A 7 -12.20 10.57 10.08
C THR A 7 -12.10 9.93 8.69
N ALA A 8 -13.15 9.99 7.87
CA ALA A 8 -13.13 9.47 6.51
C ALA A 8 -12.03 10.14 5.65
N ASP A 9 -11.94 11.47 5.70
CA ASP A 9 -10.92 12.21 4.96
C ASP A 9 -9.49 11.85 5.42
N GLY A 10 -9.29 11.70 6.74
CA GLY A 10 -8.00 11.24 7.30
C GLY A 10 -7.62 9.83 6.84
N LEU A 11 -8.56 8.90 6.79
CA LEU A 11 -8.33 7.54 6.30
C LEU A 11 -7.97 7.52 4.81
N LEU A 12 -8.60 8.37 3.99
CA LEU A 12 -8.27 8.51 2.56
C LEU A 12 -6.88 9.13 2.35
N ALA A 13 -6.49 10.10 3.17
CA ALA A 13 -5.16 10.68 3.12
C ALA A 13 -4.08 9.62 3.41
N VAL A 14 -4.28 8.80 4.45
CA VAL A 14 -3.36 7.70 4.79
C VAL A 14 -3.36 6.63 3.69
N ALA A 15 -4.52 6.26 3.15
CA ALA A 15 -4.60 5.28 2.05
C ALA A 15 -3.79 5.74 0.83
N SER A 16 -3.92 7.02 0.45
CA SER A 16 -3.14 7.62 -0.65
C SER A 16 -1.63 7.59 -0.38
N GLN A 17 -1.21 7.88 0.85
CA GLN A 17 0.20 7.78 1.23
C GLN A 17 0.71 6.34 1.15
N LEU A 18 -0.08 5.36 1.59
CA LEU A 18 0.30 3.94 1.48
C LEU A 18 0.42 3.49 0.02
N GLU A 19 -0.45 3.96 -0.87
CA GLU A 19 -0.38 3.66 -2.30
C GLU A 19 0.94 4.15 -2.92
N LEU A 20 1.34 5.39 -2.61
CA LEU A 20 2.62 5.94 -3.07
C LEU A 20 3.82 5.14 -2.55
N HIS A 21 3.80 4.73 -1.28
CA HIS A 21 4.87 3.91 -0.70
C HIS A 21 4.94 2.51 -1.31
N ALA A 22 3.79 1.86 -1.50
CA ALA A 22 3.73 0.55 -2.15
C ALA A 22 4.24 0.61 -3.60
N GLN A 23 3.89 1.66 -4.33
CA GLN A 23 4.38 1.87 -5.70
C GLN A 23 5.89 2.08 -5.74
N ALA A 24 6.44 2.92 -4.84
CA ALA A 24 7.88 3.13 -4.74
C ALA A 24 8.64 1.83 -4.39
N LEU A 25 8.08 1.04 -3.48
CA LEU A 25 8.66 -0.24 -3.07
C LEU A 25 8.59 -1.29 -4.19
N SER A 26 7.46 -1.37 -4.90
CA SER A 26 7.28 -2.31 -6.02
C SER A 26 8.17 -1.97 -7.21
N ALA A 27 8.50 -0.69 -7.41
CA ALA A 27 9.41 -0.25 -8.47
C ALA A 27 10.89 -0.45 -8.11
N HIS A 28 11.20 -0.72 -6.84
CA HIS A 28 12.57 -0.96 -6.40
C HIS A 28 12.99 -2.38 -6.77
N ALA A 29 13.91 -2.49 -7.73
CA ALA A 29 14.59 -3.73 -8.09
C ALA A 29 16.07 -3.63 -7.71
N VAL A 30 16.56 -4.60 -6.94
CA VAL A 30 17.98 -4.70 -6.57
C VAL A 30 18.77 -5.40 -7.69
N GLY A 31 18.14 -6.33 -8.41
CA GLY A 31 18.72 -7.01 -9.56
C GLY A 31 18.76 -6.15 -10.83
N GLY A 32 19.79 -5.32 -11.01
CA GLY A 32 19.94 -4.49 -12.22
C GLY A 32 21.23 -4.69 -13.02
N ALA A 33 22.30 -5.16 -12.37
CA ALA A 33 23.60 -5.32 -13.02
C ALA A 33 23.78 -6.77 -13.49
N PRO A 34 24.24 -6.99 -14.74
CA PRO A 34 24.60 -8.33 -15.20
C PRO A 34 25.72 -8.88 -14.31
N THR A 35 25.47 -10.02 -13.68
CA THR A 35 26.46 -10.74 -12.91
C THR A 35 27.35 -11.57 -13.85
N PRO A 36 28.68 -11.63 -13.62
CA PRO A 36 29.56 -12.47 -14.43
C PRO A 36 29.20 -13.95 -14.25
N ALA A 37 28.86 -14.62 -15.34
CA ALA A 37 28.43 -16.02 -15.33
C ALA A 37 29.55 -16.98 -14.90
N GLY A 38 29.19 -18.03 -14.16
CA GLY A 38 30.11 -19.10 -13.76
C GLY A 38 30.97 -18.79 -12.54
N GLN A 39 30.72 -17.66 -11.86
CA GLN A 39 31.29 -17.38 -10.55
C GLN A 39 30.26 -17.71 -9.46
N THR A 40 30.57 -18.68 -8.60
CA THR A 40 29.67 -19.12 -7.52
C THR A 40 29.19 -17.99 -6.62
N THR A 41 30.05 -17.02 -6.32
CA THR A 41 29.66 -15.81 -5.56
C THR A 41 28.65 -14.96 -6.31
N ALA A 42 28.81 -14.81 -7.63
CA ALA A 42 27.92 -14.01 -8.46
C ALA A 42 26.54 -14.68 -8.62
N ASP A 43 26.51 -16.01 -8.67
CA ASP A 43 25.27 -16.80 -8.68
C ASP A 43 24.51 -16.66 -7.35
N VAL A 44 25.22 -16.75 -6.21
CA VAL A 44 24.61 -16.55 -4.88
C VAL A 44 24.09 -15.12 -4.71
N VAL A 45 24.83 -14.12 -5.18
CA VAL A 45 24.37 -12.71 -5.14
C VAL A 45 23.11 -12.53 -5.99
N ALA A 46 23.06 -13.11 -7.19
CA ALA A 46 21.86 -13.06 -8.04
C ALA A 46 20.65 -13.72 -7.38
N GLU A 47 20.84 -14.87 -6.72
CA GLU A 47 19.79 -15.53 -5.95
C GLU A 47 19.28 -14.66 -4.80
N ILE A 48 20.19 -14.02 -4.05
CA ILE A 48 19.82 -13.12 -2.96
C ILE A 48 19.03 -11.92 -3.48
N HIS A 49 19.47 -11.30 -4.58
CA HIS A 49 18.73 -10.20 -5.21
C HIS A 49 17.31 -10.62 -5.60
N ALA A 50 17.15 -11.78 -6.25
CA ALA A 50 15.83 -12.29 -6.62
C ALA A 50 14.92 -12.51 -5.40
N ARG A 51 15.47 -12.99 -4.27
CA ARG A 51 14.71 -13.15 -3.02
C ARG A 51 14.30 -11.81 -2.41
N VAL A 52 15.18 -10.80 -2.46
CA VAL A 52 14.89 -9.45 -1.98
C VAL A 52 13.81 -8.80 -2.83
N ASP A 53 13.88 -8.93 -4.16
CA ASP A 53 12.90 -8.39 -5.08
C ASP A 53 11.51 -9.04 -4.85
N ALA A 54 11.48 -10.37 -4.69
CA ALA A 54 10.25 -11.09 -4.36
C ALA A 54 9.66 -10.68 -3.00
N ALA A 55 10.49 -10.50 -1.98
CA ALA A 55 10.06 -10.04 -0.66
C ALA A 55 9.51 -8.60 -0.71
N SER A 56 10.15 -7.73 -1.50
CA SER A 56 9.73 -6.33 -1.68
C SER A 56 8.37 -6.25 -2.38
N ALA A 57 8.16 -7.04 -3.45
CA ALA A 57 6.87 -7.14 -4.13
C ALA A 57 5.76 -7.64 -3.18
N ALA A 58 6.02 -8.73 -2.44
CA ALA A 58 5.06 -9.25 -1.46
C ALA A 58 4.75 -8.24 -0.34
N HIS A 59 5.70 -7.39 0.03
CA HIS A 59 5.46 -6.34 1.01
C HIS A 59 4.62 -5.19 0.42
N ALA A 60 4.89 -4.77 -0.82
CA ALA A 60 4.08 -3.78 -1.53
C ALA A 60 2.61 -4.23 -1.64
N GLU A 61 2.36 -5.50 -1.96
CA GLU A 61 1.01 -6.08 -1.99
C GLU A 61 0.28 -5.97 -0.66
N ARG A 62 0.96 -6.26 0.46
CA ARG A 62 0.37 -6.09 1.80
C ARG A 62 0.03 -4.63 2.08
N ILE A 63 0.89 -3.70 1.70
CA ILE A 63 0.64 -2.25 1.88
C ILE A 63 -0.58 -1.82 1.07
N TRP A 64 -0.71 -2.25 -0.20
CA TRP A 64 -1.91 -1.99 -1.01
C TRP A 64 -3.17 -2.58 -0.38
N SER A 65 -3.12 -3.81 0.15
CA SER A 65 -4.25 -4.41 0.85
C SER A 65 -4.70 -3.60 2.06
N VAL A 66 -3.76 -3.02 2.82
CA VAL A 66 -4.07 -2.13 3.94
C VAL A 66 -4.71 -0.84 3.42
N GLY A 67 -4.14 -0.20 2.39
CA GLY A 67 -4.71 1.00 1.77
C GLY A 67 -6.15 0.80 1.25
N ALA A 68 -6.43 -0.35 0.63
CA ALA A 68 -7.78 -0.72 0.19
C ALA A 68 -8.75 -0.87 1.38
N SER A 69 -8.29 -1.44 2.49
CA SER A 69 -9.07 -1.58 3.72
C SER A 69 -9.41 -0.22 4.34
N LEU A 70 -8.44 0.72 4.38
CA LEU A 70 -8.68 2.09 4.86
C LEU A 70 -9.65 2.85 3.97
N THR A 71 -9.54 2.69 2.65
CA THR A 71 -10.49 3.28 1.69
C THR A 71 -11.91 2.76 1.91
N THR A 72 -12.05 1.45 2.17
CA THR A 72 -13.34 0.83 2.47
C THR A 72 -13.92 1.37 3.77
N ALA A 73 -13.10 1.50 4.82
CA ALA A 73 -13.51 2.10 6.08
C ALA A 73 -13.94 3.57 5.93
N ALA A 74 -13.22 4.36 5.13
CA ALA A 74 -13.57 5.76 4.87
C ALA A 74 -14.94 5.92 4.20
N ARG A 75 -15.28 5.01 3.27
CA ARG A 75 -16.62 4.97 2.65
C ARG A 75 -17.69 4.67 3.69
N ALA A 76 -17.48 3.66 4.53
CA ALA A 76 -18.42 3.33 5.60
C ALA A 76 -18.65 4.51 6.58
N TYR A 77 -17.60 5.25 6.93
CA TYR A 77 -17.74 6.46 7.77
C TYR A 77 -18.54 7.58 7.07
N THR A 78 -18.32 7.78 5.76
CA THR A 78 -19.09 8.74 4.96
C THR A 78 -20.57 8.38 4.88
N ASP A 79 -20.87 7.11 4.65
CA ASP A 79 -22.25 6.63 4.53
C ASP A 79 -22.98 6.75 5.88
N SER A 80 -22.28 6.47 6.99
CA SER A 80 -22.79 6.65 8.35
C SER A 80 -23.06 8.12 8.68
N ASP A 81 -22.14 9.04 8.34
CA ASP A 81 -22.33 10.50 8.52
C ASP A 81 -23.56 11.01 7.75
N SER A 82 -23.71 10.54 6.50
CA SER A 82 -24.84 10.89 5.65
C SER A 82 -26.17 10.36 6.21
N SER A 83 -26.18 9.12 6.68
CA SER A 83 -27.37 8.49 7.29
C SER A 83 -27.78 9.18 8.59
N ALA A 84 -26.82 9.51 9.46
CA ALA A 84 -27.07 10.23 10.70
C ALA A 84 -27.61 11.65 10.44
N THR A 85 -27.05 12.33 9.43
CA THR A 85 -27.52 13.67 9.04
C THR A 85 -28.95 13.63 8.50
N ALA A 86 -29.29 12.63 7.69
CA ALA A 86 -30.64 12.44 7.16
C ALA A 86 -31.65 12.17 8.30
N ALA A 87 -31.32 11.29 9.24
CA ALA A 87 -32.19 10.95 10.37
C ALA A 87 -32.45 12.13 11.33
N LEU A 88 -31.54 13.10 11.41
CA LEU A 88 -31.71 14.32 12.22
C LEU A 88 -32.50 15.42 11.50
N ALA A 89 -32.71 15.29 10.18
CA ALA A 89 -33.45 16.25 9.37
C ALA A 89 -34.96 15.93 9.25
N GLU A 90 -35.36 14.73 9.66
CA GLU A 90 -36.76 14.30 9.84
C GLU A 90 -37.29 14.66 11.23
#